data_AF-A0A2P5F077-F1
#
_entry.id   AF-A0A2P5F077-F1
#
_cell.length_a   1.000
_cell.length_b   1.000
_cell.length_c   1.000
_cell.angle_alpha   90.00
_cell.angle_beta   90.00
_cell.angle_gamma   90.00
#
_symmetry.space_group_name_H-M   'P 1'
#
loop_
_entity.id
_entity.type
_entity.pdbx_description
1 polymer ?
#
loop_
_entity_poly.entity_id
_entity_poly.type
_entity_poly.pdbx_seq_one_letter_code
_entity_poly.pdbx_strand_id
1 'polypeptide(L)'
;NEGEDDVYQFTPSQSQAERKHKKNPRGTTQMKELIKKRSENKKEVVAYNEWGQPTGDEGRHLASFCGLMVRRKIPINIDNWTLVPKNLKDELWHIILETFVLDYKAKVETLKSCGKMWRDFKSRITTELIYEYRHTCLELLEHPPASYAPWIEPKVWDEFIKKRLSAEWEEARKVQQQRATQNKYPHRMSRLGYTGLESKIEKEEGRCGIDRSELWSRGRIPKKGGHTEEIKEDYIQQFQEGKLELDGSNDILTMALCNAPFA
;
A
#
# COMPACT_ATOMS: atom_id res chain seq x y z
N ASN A 1 -78.92 -1.75 -23.82
CA ASN A 1 -78.52 -0.81 -22.75
C ASN A 1 -77.25 -1.35 -22.14
N GLU A 2 -76.12 -0.77 -22.57
CA GLU A 2 -75.32 0.14 -21.73
C GLU A 2 -74.52 -0.74 -20.75
N GLY A 3 -73.23 -1.03 -20.92
CA GLY A 3 -72.14 -0.23 -21.47
C GLY A 3 -71.22 0.08 -20.30
N GLU A 4 -70.11 -0.65 -20.14
CA GLU A 4 -68.93 -0.16 -19.42
C GLU A 4 -67.71 -1.04 -19.73
N ASP A 5 -66.71 -0.39 -20.30
CA ASP A 5 -65.39 -0.91 -20.64
C ASP A 5 -64.52 -1.03 -19.39
N ASP A 6 -64.09 -2.24 -19.04
CA ASP A 6 -62.97 -2.44 -18.10
C ASP A 6 -61.87 -3.26 -18.78
N VAL A 7 -60.86 -2.54 -19.25
CA VAL A 7 -59.62 -3.07 -19.82
C VAL A 7 -58.82 -3.75 -18.70
N TYR A 8 -58.93 -5.08 -18.64
CA TYR A 8 -58.15 -5.93 -17.74
C TYR A 8 -56.67 -5.94 -18.19
N GLN A 9 -55.87 -5.04 -17.62
CA GLN A 9 -54.42 -4.98 -17.80
C GLN A 9 -53.77 -6.22 -17.17
N PHE A 10 -53.22 -7.08 -18.02
CA PHE A 10 -52.40 -8.24 -17.67
C PHE A 10 -51.15 -7.80 -16.91
N THR A 11 -51.01 -8.22 -15.65
CA THR A 11 -49.79 -8.04 -14.86
C THR A 11 -48.92 -9.31 -14.96
N PRO A 12 -47.69 -9.24 -15.52
CA PRO A 12 -46.77 -10.36 -15.46
C PRO A 12 -46.05 -10.40 -14.11
N SER A 13 -46.19 -11.55 -13.46
CA SER A 13 -45.56 -11.96 -12.20
C SER A 13 -44.04 -11.74 -12.18
N GLN A 14 -43.55 -11.28 -11.01
CA GLN A 14 -42.15 -11.09 -10.69
C GLN A 14 -41.37 -12.42 -10.72
N SER A 15 -40.28 -12.47 -11.49
CA SER A 15 -39.13 -13.33 -11.15
C SER A 15 -38.02 -12.42 -10.62
N GLN A 16 -37.77 -12.50 -9.31
CA GLN A 16 -36.68 -11.82 -8.64
C GLN A 16 -35.35 -12.47 -9.02
N ALA A 17 -34.71 -11.96 -10.07
CA ALA A 17 -33.27 -12.11 -10.22
C ALA A 17 -32.61 -11.16 -9.20
N GLU A 18 -32.12 -11.71 -8.09
CA GLU A 18 -31.34 -11.00 -7.07
C GLU A 18 -30.14 -10.29 -7.72
N ARG A 19 -30.30 -9.01 -8.04
CA ARG A 19 -29.19 -8.12 -8.39
C ARG A 19 -28.36 -7.93 -7.14
N LYS A 20 -27.32 -8.74 -6.97
CA LYS A 20 -26.28 -8.52 -5.94
C LYS A 20 -25.78 -7.07 -6.08
N HIS A 21 -26.16 -6.20 -5.15
CA HIS A 21 -25.63 -4.85 -5.07
C HIS A 21 -24.10 -4.94 -4.93
N LYS A 22 -23.36 -4.58 -5.98
CA LYS A 22 -21.92 -4.31 -5.86
C LYS A 22 -21.75 -3.22 -4.82
N LYS A 23 -21.14 -3.55 -3.68
CA LYS A 23 -20.78 -2.56 -2.67
C LYS A 23 -19.89 -1.51 -3.33
N ASN A 24 -20.21 -0.23 -3.13
CA ASN A 24 -19.38 0.85 -3.61
C ASN A 24 -17.94 0.66 -3.09
N PRO A 25 -16.92 0.85 -3.93
CA PRO A 25 -15.53 0.80 -3.49
C PRO A 25 -15.30 1.85 -2.40
N ARG A 26 -14.43 1.55 -1.43
CA ARG A 26 -14.07 2.49 -0.38
C ARG A 26 -13.44 3.74 -1.00
N GLY A 27 -13.97 4.92 -0.68
CA GLY A 27 -13.42 6.20 -1.14
C GLY A 27 -12.08 6.55 -0.49
N THR A 28 -11.42 7.58 -1.01
CA THR A 28 -10.14 8.09 -0.51
C THR A 28 -10.25 8.53 0.96
N THR A 29 -9.31 8.07 1.81
CA THR A 29 -9.24 8.49 3.22
C THR A 29 -9.00 9.99 3.34
N GLN A 30 -9.91 10.72 4.02
CA GLN A 30 -9.82 12.18 4.19
C GLN A 30 -9.29 12.63 5.55
N MET A 31 -9.26 11.73 6.55
CA MET A 31 -8.79 11.99 7.93
C MET A 31 -9.27 13.32 8.54
N LYS A 32 -10.56 13.66 8.33
CA LYS A 32 -11.15 14.95 8.73
C LYS A 32 -10.94 15.26 10.22
N GLU A 33 -11.10 14.26 11.09
CA GLU A 33 -10.90 14.42 12.54
C GLU A 33 -9.46 14.83 12.89
N LEU A 34 -8.44 14.22 12.27
CA LEU A 34 -7.05 14.63 12.52
C LEU A 34 -6.76 16.03 12.00
N ILE A 35 -7.33 16.39 10.83
CA ILE A 35 -7.18 17.73 10.28
C ILE A 35 -7.80 18.77 11.23
N LYS A 36 -8.97 18.45 11.82
CA LYS A 36 -9.61 19.28 12.83
C LYS A 36 -8.77 19.37 14.11
N LYS A 37 -8.31 18.25 14.66
CA LYS A 37 -7.43 18.23 15.84
C LYS A 37 -6.16 19.06 15.63
N ARG A 38 -5.54 18.98 14.44
CA ARG A 38 -4.39 19.83 14.08
C ARG A 38 -4.75 21.32 14.10
N SER A 39 -5.91 21.72 13.56
CA SER A 39 -6.35 23.12 13.64
C SER A 39 -6.62 23.60 15.07
N GLU A 40 -6.90 22.69 15.99
CA GLU A 40 -7.03 22.93 17.43
C GLU A 40 -5.70 22.78 18.19
N ASN A 41 -4.56 22.62 17.50
CA ASN A 41 -3.22 22.36 18.08
C ASN A 41 -3.13 21.11 18.98
N LYS A 42 -4.03 20.13 18.81
CA LYS A 42 -4.00 18.85 19.54
C LYS A 42 -3.20 17.82 18.75
N LYS A 43 -2.07 17.39 19.30
CA LYS A 43 -1.17 16.40 18.68
C LYS A 43 -1.42 15.00 19.23
N GLU A 44 -1.34 13.99 18.36
CA GLU A 44 -1.35 12.58 18.79
C GLU A 44 0.06 12.10 19.13
N VAL A 45 0.23 11.41 20.26
CA VAL A 45 1.51 10.83 20.67
C VAL A 45 1.64 9.45 20.04
N VAL A 46 2.72 9.23 19.29
CA VAL A 46 2.96 7.95 18.61
C VAL A 46 3.85 7.07 19.47
N ALA A 47 3.38 5.86 19.78
CA ALA A 47 4.19 4.84 20.42
C ALA A 47 5.15 4.18 19.42
N TYR A 48 6.33 3.79 19.88
CA TYR A 48 7.35 3.14 19.07
C TYR A 48 7.77 1.81 19.70
N ASN A 49 8.15 0.83 18.88
CA ASN A 49 8.85 -0.36 19.34
C ASN A 49 10.36 -0.09 19.54
N GLU A 50 11.09 -1.10 20.02
CA GLU A 50 12.53 -1.03 20.27
C GLU A 50 13.36 -0.67 19.02
N TRP A 51 12.80 -0.94 17.83
CA TRP A 51 13.39 -0.62 16.53
C TRP A 51 13.02 0.77 16.00
N GLY A 52 12.33 1.60 16.79
CA GLY A 52 11.90 2.95 16.39
C GLY A 52 10.77 2.97 15.37
N GLN A 53 9.98 1.89 15.26
CA GLN A 53 8.85 1.78 14.34
C GLN A 53 7.53 2.15 15.05
N PRO A 54 6.65 2.94 14.43
CA PRO A 54 5.35 3.28 15.00
C PRO A 54 4.46 2.06 15.25
N THR A 55 3.91 1.95 16.46
CA THR A 55 2.97 0.88 16.85
C THR A 55 1.61 1.45 17.28
N GLY A 56 0.62 0.57 17.46
CA GLY A 56 -0.72 0.96 17.91
C GLY A 56 -1.58 1.64 16.84
N ASP A 57 -2.65 2.28 17.30
CA ASP A 57 -3.65 2.92 16.45
C ASP A 57 -3.14 4.26 15.90
N GLU A 58 -2.35 4.95 16.72
CA GLU A 58 -1.64 6.18 16.41
C GLU A 58 -0.60 5.95 15.31
N GLY A 59 0.11 4.82 15.33
CA GLY A 59 0.98 4.41 14.23
C GLY A 59 0.21 4.22 12.91
N ARG A 60 -0.99 3.63 12.96
CA ARG A 60 -1.88 3.48 11.79
C ARG A 60 -2.41 4.84 11.31
N HIS A 61 -2.72 5.75 12.23
CA HIS A 61 -3.11 7.13 11.92
C HIS A 61 -1.97 7.89 11.25
N LEU A 62 -0.76 7.82 11.79
CA LEU A 62 0.44 8.43 11.21
C LEU A 62 0.65 7.94 9.77
N ALA A 63 0.65 6.62 9.54
CA ALA A 63 0.81 6.07 8.20
C ALA A 63 -0.26 6.57 7.23
N SER A 64 -1.53 6.59 7.67
CA SER A 64 -2.64 7.08 6.85
C SER A 64 -2.50 8.57 6.52
N PHE A 65 -2.06 9.37 7.50
CA PHE A 65 -1.88 10.81 7.39
C PHE A 65 -0.70 11.16 6.48
N CYS A 66 0.44 10.49 6.65
CA CYS A 66 1.60 10.59 5.76
C CYS A 66 1.19 10.32 4.31
N GLY A 67 0.44 9.24 4.06
CA GLY A 67 -0.06 8.92 2.73
C GLY A 67 -0.97 9.99 2.16
N LEU A 68 -1.83 10.60 2.98
CA LEU A 68 -2.69 11.71 2.56
C LEU A 68 -1.88 12.96 2.21
N MET A 69 -1.00 13.40 3.10
CA MET A 69 -0.23 14.64 2.92
C MET A 69 0.72 14.55 1.73
N VAL A 70 1.38 13.41 1.54
CA VAL A 70 2.26 13.17 0.39
C VAL A 70 1.52 13.35 -0.94
N ARG A 71 0.29 12.84 -1.05
CA ARG A 71 -0.53 12.99 -2.27
C ARG A 71 -0.96 14.43 -2.53
N ARG A 72 -1.06 15.25 -1.48
CA ARG A 72 -1.50 16.65 -1.56
C ARG A 72 -0.35 17.64 -1.79
N LYS A 73 0.84 17.31 -1.28
CA LYS A 73 1.97 18.24 -1.20
C LYS A 73 3.11 17.94 -2.16
N ILE A 74 3.27 16.70 -2.59
CA ILE A 74 4.39 16.31 -3.44
C ILE A 74 3.92 16.15 -4.89
N PRO A 75 4.44 16.96 -5.84
CA PRO A 75 4.08 16.87 -7.26
C PRO A 75 4.31 15.47 -7.82
N ILE A 76 3.40 15.02 -8.69
CA ILE A 76 3.44 13.66 -9.24
C ILE A 76 4.35 13.52 -10.46
N ASN A 77 4.68 14.64 -11.13
CA ASN A 77 5.51 14.69 -12.33
C ASN A 77 7.00 14.41 -12.04
N ILE A 78 7.47 14.67 -10.83
CA ILE A 78 8.85 14.37 -10.41
C ILE A 78 9.13 12.88 -10.56
N ASP A 79 10.30 12.48 -11.05
CA ASP A 79 10.58 11.07 -11.37
C ASP A 79 10.81 10.20 -10.15
N ASN A 80 11.74 10.63 -9.31
CA ASN A 80 12.24 9.86 -8.20
C ASN A 80 12.08 10.64 -6.89
N TRP A 81 11.84 9.92 -5.80
CA TRP A 81 11.74 10.52 -4.47
C TRP A 81 13.02 11.28 -4.09
N THR A 82 14.19 10.81 -4.54
CA THR A 82 15.47 11.47 -4.33
C THR A 82 15.53 12.86 -4.97
N LEU A 83 14.88 13.04 -6.12
CA LEU A 83 14.81 14.29 -6.87
C LEU A 83 13.76 15.27 -6.32
N VAL A 84 12.89 14.83 -5.40
CA VAL A 84 11.94 15.74 -4.74
C VAL A 84 12.73 16.80 -3.96
N PRO A 85 12.49 18.10 -4.22
CA PRO A 85 13.16 19.20 -3.56
C PRO A 85 13.12 19.09 -2.03
N LYS A 86 14.25 19.47 -1.40
CA LYS A 86 14.40 19.34 0.06
C LYS A 86 13.37 20.17 0.81
N ASN A 87 13.06 21.38 0.34
CA ASN A 87 12.04 22.26 0.92
C ASN A 87 10.66 21.59 0.99
N LEU A 88 10.24 20.84 -0.04
CA LEU A 88 8.96 20.13 -0.02
C LEU A 88 8.95 18.97 0.99
N LYS A 89 10.08 18.25 1.12
CA LYS A 89 10.23 17.21 2.15
C LYS A 89 10.22 17.80 3.56
N ASP A 90 10.86 18.95 3.74
CA ASP A 90 10.91 19.65 5.02
C ASP A 90 9.52 20.21 5.37
N GLU A 91 8.79 20.83 4.44
CA GLU A 91 7.41 21.27 4.65
C GLU A 91 6.49 20.09 5.02
N LEU A 92 6.61 18.97 4.29
CA LEU A 92 5.87 17.75 4.60
C LEU A 92 6.18 17.26 6.02
N TRP A 93 7.44 17.28 6.43
CA TRP A 93 7.85 16.90 7.78
C TRP A 93 7.28 17.84 8.85
N HIS A 94 7.31 19.16 8.62
CA HIS A 94 6.71 20.14 9.54
C HIS A 94 5.20 19.91 9.72
N ILE A 95 4.47 19.65 8.64
CA ILE A 95 3.03 19.33 8.69
C ILE A 95 2.76 18.07 9.55
N ILE A 96 3.64 17.07 9.46
CA ILE A 96 3.52 15.84 10.26
C ILE A 96 3.77 16.16 11.74
N LEU A 97 4.81 16.94 12.07
CA LEU A 97 5.13 17.35 13.44
C LEU A 97 4.07 18.27 14.08
N GLU A 98 3.29 18.98 13.28
CA GLU A 98 2.13 19.73 13.78
C GLU A 98 0.96 18.83 14.17
N THR A 99 0.90 17.61 13.61
CA THR A 99 -0.20 16.67 13.84
C THR A 99 0.15 15.60 14.87
N PHE A 100 1.43 15.22 14.94
CA PHE A 100 1.93 14.14 15.78
C PHE A 100 3.13 14.59 16.62
N VAL A 101 3.26 14.02 17.82
CA VAL A 101 4.47 14.12 18.62
C VAL A 101 5.41 12.99 18.18
N LEU A 102 6.47 13.34 17.45
CA LEU A 102 7.47 12.40 16.94
C LEU A 102 8.87 12.83 17.37
N ASP A 103 9.77 11.87 17.53
CA ASP A 103 11.21 12.13 17.69
C ASP A 103 11.78 12.66 16.37
N TYR A 104 12.72 13.61 16.44
CA TYR A 104 13.47 14.08 15.27
C TYR A 104 14.20 12.93 14.56
N LYS A 105 14.63 11.91 15.30
CA LYS A 105 15.28 10.70 14.75
C LYS A 105 14.37 9.93 13.79
N ALA A 106 13.04 10.03 13.97
CA ALA A 106 12.06 9.38 13.11
C ALA A 106 11.91 10.06 11.72
N LYS A 107 12.50 11.25 11.52
CA LYS A 107 12.36 12.02 10.26
C LYS A 107 12.76 11.20 9.03
N VAL A 108 13.91 10.53 9.09
CA VAL A 108 14.46 9.80 7.93
C VAL A 108 13.54 8.65 7.53
N GLU A 109 13.16 7.80 8.48
CA GLU A 109 12.30 6.65 8.20
C GLU A 109 10.86 7.06 7.82
N THR A 110 10.34 8.14 8.43
CA THR A 110 9.04 8.70 8.06
C THR A 110 9.04 9.21 6.62
N LEU A 111 10.05 9.99 6.23
CA LEU A 111 10.15 10.51 4.86
C LEU A 111 10.42 9.40 3.84
N LYS A 112 11.14 8.34 4.21
CA LYS A 112 11.31 7.13 3.38
C LYS A 112 9.97 6.42 3.16
N SER A 113 9.17 6.27 4.22
CA SER A 113 7.80 5.73 4.14
C SER A 113 6.89 6.60 3.27
N CYS A 114 6.95 7.92 3.42
CA CYS A 114 6.28 8.88 2.55
C CYS A 114 6.66 8.68 1.08
N GLY A 115 7.95 8.52 0.78
CA GLY A 115 8.43 8.25 -0.58
C GLY A 115 7.92 6.94 -1.17
N LYS A 116 7.77 5.89 -0.35
CA LYS A 116 7.10 4.66 -0.78
C LYS A 116 5.63 4.92 -1.12
N MET A 117 4.88 5.57 -0.23
CA MET A 117 3.45 5.89 -0.45
C MET A 117 3.22 6.76 -1.68
N TRP A 118 4.12 7.71 -1.95
CA TRP A 118 4.09 8.53 -3.16
C TRP A 118 4.27 7.70 -4.43
N ARG A 119 5.25 6.79 -4.45
CA ARG A 119 5.46 5.86 -5.58
C ARG A 119 4.25 4.94 -5.78
N ASP A 120 3.71 4.40 -4.70
CA ASP A 120 2.51 3.55 -4.72
C ASP A 120 1.31 4.32 -5.30
N PHE A 121 1.16 5.61 -4.95
CA PHE A 121 0.14 6.49 -5.52
C PHE A 121 0.33 6.69 -7.03
N LYS A 122 1.54 7.02 -7.49
CA LYS A 122 1.84 7.15 -8.92
C LYS A 122 1.55 5.85 -9.68
N SER A 123 1.93 4.71 -9.10
CA SER A 123 1.66 3.39 -9.68
C SER A 123 0.16 3.17 -9.84
N ARG A 124 -0.62 3.46 -8.80
CA ARG A 124 -2.08 3.28 -8.81
C ARG A 124 -2.77 4.13 -9.87
N ILE A 125 -2.43 5.42 -9.96
CA ILE A 125 -2.97 6.28 -11.04
C ILE A 125 -2.58 5.72 -12.42
N THR A 126 -1.34 5.25 -12.57
CA THR A 126 -0.89 4.68 -13.84
C THR A 126 -1.69 3.42 -14.20
N THR A 127 -1.90 2.50 -13.27
CA THR A 127 -2.54 1.21 -13.55
C THR A 127 -4.06 1.30 -13.61
N GLU A 128 -4.70 2.03 -12.71
CA GLU A 128 -6.16 2.06 -12.56
C GLU A 128 -6.83 3.12 -13.44
N LEU A 129 -6.10 4.15 -13.88
CA LEU A 129 -6.65 5.24 -14.70
C LEU A 129 -5.98 5.27 -16.08
N ILE A 130 -4.67 5.52 -16.14
CA ILE A 130 -4.01 5.75 -17.43
C ILE A 130 -4.11 4.52 -18.33
N TYR A 131 -3.73 3.34 -17.83
CA TYR A 131 -3.72 2.12 -18.65
C TYR A 131 -5.12 1.57 -18.95
N GLU A 132 -6.11 1.88 -18.11
CA GLU A 132 -7.52 1.51 -18.35
C GLU A 132 -8.11 2.34 -19.51
N TYR A 133 -7.79 3.63 -19.58
CA TYR A 133 -8.46 4.56 -20.50
C TYR A 133 -7.60 5.02 -21.69
N ARG A 134 -6.28 4.76 -21.72
CA ARG A 134 -5.34 5.21 -22.78
C ARG A 134 -5.73 4.82 -24.21
N HIS A 135 -6.58 3.82 -24.41
CA HIS A 135 -7.04 3.38 -25.73
C HIS A 135 -8.55 3.52 -25.93
N THR A 136 -9.29 3.89 -24.88
CA THR A 136 -10.76 3.85 -24.88
C THR A 136 -11.38 5.23 -24.72
N CYS A 137 -10.85 6.06 -23.82
CA CYS A 137 -11.41 7.38 -23.53
C CYS A 137 -10.32 8.33 -23.02
N LEU A 138 -9.66 9.03 -23.93
CA LEU A 138 -8.60 9.98 -23.59
C LEU A 138 -9.13 11.22 -22.87
N GLU A 139 -10.41 11.57 -23.06
CA GLU A 139 -11.08 12.70 -22.38
C GLU A 139 -11.04 12.55 -20.85
N LEU A 140 -11.14 11.32 -20.32
CA LEU A 140 -11.01 11.05 -18.87
C LEU A 140 -9.59 11.29 -18.32
N LEU A 141 -8.59 11.48 -19.20
CA LEU A 141 -7.21 11.80 -18.84
C LEU A 141 -6.89 13.29 -18.99
N GLU A 142 -7.79 14.11 -19.53
CA GLU A 142 -7.58 15.55 -19.71
C GLU A 142 -7.46 16.28 -18.37
N HIS A 143 -8.13 15.78 -17.33
CA HIS A 143 -8.10 16.35 -16.00
C HIS A 143 -7.76 15.30 -14.94
N PRO A 144 -7.06 15.70 -13.85
CA PRO A 144 -6.84 14.81 -12.73
C PRO A 144 -8.18 14.33 -12.15
N PRO A 145 -8.27 13.09 -11.62
CA PRO A 145 -9.50 12.59 -11.03
C PRO A 145 -10.05 13.55 -9.98
N ALA A 146 -11.37 13.74 -9.93
CA ALA A 146 -12.04 14.70 -9.05
C ALA A 146 -11.58 14.60 -7.58
N SER A 147 -11.26 13.38 -7.11
CA SER A 147 -10.77 13.17 -5.74
C SER A 147 -9.39 13.76 -5.45
N TYR A 148 -8.57 14.07 -6.46
CA TYR A 148 -7.22 14.66 -6.33
C TYR A 148 -7.06 16.01 -7.03
N ALA A 149 -8.00 16.39 -7.90
CA ALA A 149 -7.97 17.64 -8.66
C ALA A 149 -7.65 18.90 -7.83
N PRO A 150 -8.12 19.07 -6.57
CA PRO A 150 -7.77 20.26 -5.78
C PRO A 150 -6.29 20.38 -5.40
N TRP A 151 -5.49 19.33 -5.57
CA TRP A 151 -4.10 19.28 -5.12
C TRP A 151 -3.11 18.96 -6.24
N ILE A 152 -3.59 18.72 -7.45
CA ILE A 152 -2.76 18.46 -8.62
C ILE A 152 -3.01 19.60 -9.59
N GLU A 153 -1.98 20.42 -9.81
CA GLU A 153 -2.03 21.48 -10.82
C GLU A 153 -2.20 20.85 -12.22
N PRO A 154 -3.05 21.41 -13.10
CA PRO A 154 -3.29 20.86 -14.44
C PRO A 154 -1.98 20.66 -15.24
N LYS A 155 -1.06 21.62 -15.19
CA LYS A 155 0.24 21.49 -15.86
C LYS A 155 1.07 20.30 -15.36
N VAL A 156 1.07 20.06 -14.05
CA VAL A 156 1.76 18.92 -13.43
C VAL A 156 1.11 17.60 -13.84
N TRP A 157 -0.22 17.60 -14.01
CA TRP A 157 -0.95 16.45 -14.51
C TRP A 157 -0.58 16.12 -15.96
N ASP A 158 -0.58 17.13 -16.84
CA ASP A 158 -0.27 16.94 -18.27
C ASP A 158 1.14 16.40 -18.50
N GLU A 159 2.14 16.97 -17.80
CA GLU A 159 3.51 16.48 -17.83
C GLU A 159 3.61 15.01 -17.38
N PHE A 160 2.85 14.65 -16.34
CA PHE A 160 2.80 13.28 -15.83
C PHE A 160 2.16 12.32 -16.84
N ILE A 161 1.04 12.69 -17.47
CA ILE A 161 0.36 11.88 -18.50
C ILE A 161 1.26 11.70 -19.72
N LYS A 162 1.83 12.79 -20.25
CA LYS A 162 2.76 12.76 -21.38
C LYS A 162 3.91 11.80 -21.13
N LYS A 163 4.51 11.85 -19.93
CA LYS A 163 5.57 10.92 -19.53
C LYS A 163 5.09 9.47 -19.46
N ARG A 164 3.91 9.21 -18.90
CA ARG A 164 3.37 7.86 -18.73
C ARG A 164 2.91 7.20 -20.03
N LEU A 165 2.61 7.99 -21.05
CA LEU A 165 2.29 7.53 -22.41
C LEU A 165 3.52 7.43 -23.34
N SER A 166 4.70 7.86 -22.88
CA SER A 166 5.92 7.76 -23.68
C SER A 166 6.37 6.31 -23.90
N ALA A 167 7.00 6.05 -25.05
CA ALA A 167 7.56 4.74 -25.39
C ALA A 167 8.64 4.30 -24.39
N GLU A 168 9.52 5.23 -23.99
CA GLU A 168 10.58 4.99 -22.99
C GLU A 168 10.00 4.46 -21.66
N TRP A 169 8.88 5.04 -21.21
CA TRP A 169 8.24 4.58 -19.99
C TRP A 169 7.60 3.19 -20.13
N GLU A 170 7.01 2.90 -21.29
CA GLU A 170 6.40 1.60 -21.55
C GLU A 170 7.45 0.47 -21.59
N GLU A 171 8.61 0.71 -22.20
CA GLU A 171 9.74 -0.22 -22.18
C GLU A 171 10.26 -0.45 -20.76
N ALA A 172 10.54 0.63 -20.02
CA ALA A 172 11.00 0.54 -18.62
C ALA A 172 9.98 -0.22 -17.73
N ARG A 173 8.68 0.00 -17.95
CA ARG A 173 7.62 -0.71 -17.23
C ARG A 173 7.62 -2.20 -17.55
N LYS A 174 7.77 -2.61 -18.82
CA LYS A 174 7.82 -4.02 -19.22
C LYS A 174 8.98 -4.75 -18.55
N VAL A 175 10.17 -4.14 -18.53
CA VAL A 175 11.34 -4.70 -17.82
C VAL A 175 11.03 -4.89 -16.34
N GLN A 176 10.42 -3.90 -15.68
CA GLN A 176 10.08 -4.00 -14.26
C GLN A 176 8.98 -5.04 -13.98
N GLN A 177 8.02 -5.22 -14.89
CA GLN A 177 7.01 -6.28 -14.79
C GLN A 177 7.63 -7.67 -14.92
N GLN A 178 8.57 -7.87 -15.84
CA GLN A 178 9.30 -9.13 -15.98
C GLN A 178 10.10 -9.47 -14.70
N ARG A 179 10.76 -8.48 -14.10
CA ARG A 179 11.42 -8.66 -12.79
C ARG A 179 10.42 -9.04 -11.69
N ALA A 180 9.23 -8.42 -11.68
CA ALA A 180 8.20 -8.73 -10.69
C ALA A 180 7.65 -10.17 -10.84
N THR A 181 7.57 -10.71 -12.06
CA THR A 181 7.13 -12.10 -12.29
C THR A 181 8.11 -13.15 -11.76
N GLN A 182 9.39 -12.79 -11.56
CA GLN A 182 10.39 -13.67 -10.96
C GLN A 182 10.25 -13.83 -9.44
N ASN A 183 9.34 -13.08 -8.79
CA ASN A 183 9.09 -13.21 -7.36
C ASN A 183 8.28 -14.48 -7.03
N LYS A 184 8.99 -15.57 -6.72
CA LYS A 184 8.42 -16.88 -6.36
C LYS A 184 7.60 -16.85 -5.05
N TYR A 185 7.98 -16.04 -4.07
CA TYR A 185 7.39 -16.06 -2.71
C TYR A 185 6.87 -14.70 -2.25
N PRO A 186 5.75 -14.22 -2.84
CA PRO A 186 5.10 -13.01 -2.39
C PRO A 186 4.52 -13.15 -0.97
N HIS A 187 4.76 -12.16 -0.11
CA HIS A 187 4.19 -12.12 1.24
C HIS A 187 2.65 -12.01 1.23
N ARG A 188 2.02 -12.38 2.35
CA ARG A 188 0.55 -12.48 2.54
C ARG A 188 0.03 -11.71 3.75
N MET A 189 0.87 -10.93 4.42
CA MET A 189 0.54 -10.19 5.66
C MET A 189 -0.38 -8.97 5.45
N SER A 190 -0.69 -8.59 4.21
CA SER A 190 -1.51 -7.41 3.90
C SER A 190 -0.95 -6.16 4.61
N ARG A 191 -1.82 -5.32 5.19
CA ARG A 191 -1.47 -4.08 5.90
C ARG A 191 -0.75 -4.29 7.25
N LEU A 192 -0.63 -5.53 7.73
CA LEU A 192 -0.03 -5.81 9.04
C LEU A 192 1.49 -5.53 9.03
N GLY A 193 2.17 -5.89 7.93
CA GLY A 193 3.63 -5.84 7.86
C GLY A 193 4.31 -6.78 8.87
N TYR A 194 5.64 -6.75 8.94
CA TYR A 194 6.40 -7.57 9.89
C TYR A 194 6.29 -7.03 11.31
N THR A 195 6.33 -5.71 11.51
CA THR A 195 6.15 -5.07 12.83
C THR A 195 4.82 -5.44 13.47
N GLY A 196 3.73 -5.37 12.71
CA GLY A 196 2.42 -5.75 13.22
C GLY A 196 2.29 -7.26 13.42
N LEU A 197 3.02 -8.08 12.65
CA LEU A 197 3.05 -9.52 12.85
C LEU A 197 3.77 -9.87 14.15
N GLU A 198 4.91 -9.25 14.42
CA GLU A 198 5.66 -9.38 15.67
C GLU A 198 4.81 -8.99 16.87
N SER A 199 4.22 -7.78 16.87
CA SER A 199 3.32 -7.36 17.95
C SER A 199 2.07 -8.22 18.11
N LYS A 200 1.63 -8.92 17.05
CA LYS A 200 0.52 -9.87 17.13
C LYS A 200 0.98 -11.16 17.80
N ILE A 201 2.15 -11.67 17.44
CA ILE A 201 2.73 -12.88 18.03
C ILE A 201 3.07 -12.63 19.51
N GLU A 202 3.64 -11.47 19.85
CA GLU A 202 3.89 -11.10 21.25
C GLU A 202 2.61 -11.11 22.10
N LYS A 203 1.50 -10.65 21.54
CA LYS A 203 0.20 -10.63 22.24
C LYS A 203 -0.46 -12.01 22.34
N GLU A 204 -0.34 -12.84 21.30
CA GLU A 204 -1.03 -14.14 21.21
C GLU A 204 -0.21 -15.27 21.87
N GLU A 205 1.11 -15.26 21.70
CA GLU A 205 2.02 -16.32 22.13
C GLU A 205 2.88 -15.91 23.33
N GLY A 206 2.91 -14.62 23.69
CA GLY A 206 3.74 -14.12 24.80
C GLY A 206 5.24 -14.20 24.54
N ARG A 207 5.65 -14.39 23.27
CA ARG A 207 7.05 -14.53 22.85
C ARG A 207 7.54 -13.22 22.22
N CYS A 208 8.63 -12.67 22.74
CA CYS A 208 9.38 -11.59 22.11
C CYS A 208 10.63 -12.13 21.39
N GLY A 209 11.23 -11.33 20.49
CA GLY A 209 12.49 -11.69 19.84
C GLY A 209 12.37 -12.87 18.86
N ILE A 210 11.30 -12.88 18.06
CA ILE A 210 11.02 -13.97 17.11
C ILE A 210 12.07 -13.96 15.99
N ASP A 211 12.57 -15.15 15.65
CA ASP A 211 13.57 -15.29 14.59
C ASP A 211 13.05 -14.79 13.23
N ARG A 212 13.95 -14.20 12.44
CA ARG A 212 13.61 -13.61 11.15
C ARG A 212 13.12 -14.65 10.14
N SER A 213 13.66 -15.87 10.19
CA SER A 213 13.21 -16.96 9.32
C SER A 213 11.77 -17.37 9.65
N GLU A 214 11.41 -17.36 10.94
CA GLU A 214 10.06 -17.62 11.43
C GLU A 214 9.09 -16.49 11.03
N LEU A 215 9.48 -15.22 11.18
CA LEU A 215 8.66 -14.09 10.73
C LEU A 215 8.43 -14.12 9.21
N TRP A 216 9.47 -14.39 8.42
CA TRP A 216 9.36 -14.53 6.97
C TRP A 216 8.41 -15.66 6.59
N SER A 217 8.50 -16.76 7.34
CA SER A 217 7.73 -17.97 7.20
C SER A 217 6.25 -17.72 7.47
N ARG A 218 5.91 -17.18 8.63
CA ARG A 218 4.53 -16.83 9.03
C ARG A 218 3.94 -15.77 8.12
N GLY A 219 4.76 -14.84 7.63
CA GLY A 219 4.32 -13.80 6.71
C GLY A 219 3.86 -14.27 5.32
N ARG A 220 4.05 -15.55 4.98
CA ARG A 220 3.68 -16.17 3.69
C ARG A 220 2.59 -17.23 3.79
N ILE A 221 2.18 -17.57 5.00
CA ILE A 221 1.09 -18.52 5.23
C ILE A 221 -0.25 -17.85 4.83
N PRO A 222 -1.06 -18.47 3.96
CA PRO A 222 -2.40 -17.99 3.66
C PRO A 222 -3.29 -18.03 4.91
N LYS A 223 -4.15 -17.02 5.09
CA LYS A 223 -5.13 -16.98 6.20
C LYS A 223 -6.08 -18.18 6.26
N LYS A 224 -6.18 -18.95 5.18
CA LYS A 224 -7.06 -20.12 5.04
C LYS A 224 -6.36 -21.47 5.22
N GLY A 225 -5.08 -21.49 5.61
CA GLY A 225 -4.27 -22.71 5.68
C GLY A 225 -3.93 -23.19 4.27
N GLY A 226 -2.65 -23.19 3.93
CA GLY A 226 -2.15 -23.64 2.63
C GLY A 226 -0.64 -23.66 2.70
N HIS A 227 -0.06 -24.84 2.46
CA HIS A 227 1.33 -25.12 2.77
C HIS A 227 2.27 -24.30 1.87
N THR A 228 3.19 -23.59 2.51
CA THR A 228 4.47 -23.13 1.95
C THR A 228 5.59 -23.86 2.69
N GLU A 229 5.39 -25.17 2.92
CA GLU A 229 6.20 -26.01 3.80
C GLU A 229 7.46 -26.56 3.12
N GLU A 230 7.42 -26.75 1.80
CA GLU A 230 8.48 -27.48 1.05
C GLU A 230 9.89 -26.87 1.11
N ILE A 231 10.05 -25.57 1.42
CA ILE A 231 11.37 -24.91 1.46
C ILE A 231 11.88 -24.76 2.89
N LYS A 232 10.99 -24.80 3.88
CA LYS A 232 11.37 -24.58 5.27
C LYS A 232 11.85 -25.85 5.93
N GLU A 233 11.24 -26.99 5.61
CA GLU A 233 11.56 -28.25 6.27
C GLU A 233 13.00 -28.65 6.04
N ASP A 234 13.49 -28.59 4.79
CA ASP A 234 14.85 -29.02 4.46
C ASP A 234 15.94 -28.16 5.13
N TYR A 235 15.80 -26.83 5.12
CA TYR A 235 16.80 -25.93 5.74
C TYR A 235 16.70 -25.86 7.27
N ILE A 236 15.49 -25.94 7.85
CA ILE A 236 15.30 -26.02 9.30
C ILE A 236 15.88 -27.34 9.82
N GLN A 237 15.68 -28.45 9.08
CA GLN A 237 16.25 -29.76 9.43
C GLN A 237 17.78 -29.74 9.33
N GLN A 238 18.36 -29.15 8.29
CA GLN A 238 19.83 -28.99 8.17
C GLN A 238 20.44 -28.12 9.27
N PHE A 239 19.73 -27.08 9.73
CA PHE A 239 20.15 -26.27 10.89
C PHE A 239 20.06 -27.05 12.21
N GLN A 240 18.96 -27.78 12.45
CA GLN A 240 18.79 -28.63 13.64
C GLN A 240 19.82 -29.77 13.70
N GLU A 241 20.27 -30.27 12.55
CA GLU A 241 21.36 -31.24 12.42
C GLU A 241 22.76 -30.64 12.61
N GLY A 242 22.88 -29.34 12.87
CA GLY A 242 24.15 -28.64 13.10
C GLY A 242 25.03 -28.49 11.85
N LYS A 243 24.45 -28.67 10.64
CA LYS A 243 25.18 -28.59 9.37
C LYS A 243 25.29 -27.17 8.81
N LEU A 244 24.63 -26.19 9.43
CA LEU A 244 24.61 -24.79 9.01
C LEU A 244 24.91 -23.87 10.19
N GLU A 245 25.97 -23.06 10.10
CA GLU A 245 26.26 -21.99 11.05
C GLU A 245 25.56 -20.70 10.61
N LEU A 246 24.84 -20.06 11.54
CA LEU A 246 24.16 -18.79 11.29
C LEU A 246 25.00 -17.64 11.86
N ASP A 247 25.48 -16.78 10.98
CA ASP A 247 25.97 -15.44 11.33
C ASP A 247 24.89 -14.43 10.92
N GLY A 248 24.75 -13.31 11.64
CA GLY A 248 23.56 -12.45 11.60
C GLY A 248 23.10 -12.00 10.20
N SER A 249 24.02 -11.89 9.22
CA SER A 249 23.68 -11.56 7.82
C SER A 249 23.47 -12.78 6.91
N ASN A 250 23.84 -13.97 7.38
CA ASN A 250 23.79 -15.25 6.68
C ASN A 250 22.83 -16.20 7.41
N ASP A 251 21.60 -15.75 7.61
CA ASP A 251 20.54 -16.52 8.25
C ASP A 251 19.98 -17.61 7.30
N ILE A 252 19.25 -18.59 7.86
CA ILE A 252 18.60 -19.70 7.14
C ILE A 252 17.82 -19.17 5.92
N LEU A 253 17.21 -18.01 6.11
CA LEU A 253 16.42 -17.35 5.10
C LEU A 253 17.25 -16.82 3.94
N THR A 254 18.39 -16.18 4.23
CA THR A 254 19.32 -15.67 3.21
C THR A 254 19.90 -16.83 2.41
N MET A 255 20.29 -17.93 3.07
CA MET A 255 20.78 -19.13 2.38
C MET A 255 19.71 -19.79 1.50
N ALA A 256 18.48 -19.94 2.00
CA ALA A 256 17.36 -20.52 1.24
C ALA A 256 16.94 -19.67 0.03
N LEU A 257 17.14 -18.34 0.08
CA LEU A 257 16.80 -17.43 -1.02
C LEU A 257 17.95 -17.22 -2.01
N CYS A 258 19.21 -17.29 -1.57
CA CYS A 258 20.39 -17.13 -2.42
C CYS A 258 20.80 -18.42 -3.15
N ASN A 259 20.51 -19.60 -2.61
CA ASN A 259 20.83 -20.90 -3.23
C ASN A 259 19.71 -21.47 -4.11
N ALA A 260 18.59 -20.75 -4.28
CA ALA A 260 17.63 -21.12 -5.32
C ALA A 260 18.34 -20.94 -6.67
N PRO A 261 18.56 -22.01 -7.46
CA PRO A 261 19.37 -21.92 -8.67
C PRO A 261 18.76 -20.86 -9.58
N PHE A 262 19.61 -19.93 -10.02
CA PHE A 262 19.33 -19.14 -11.20
C PHE A 262 19.11 -20.13 -12.36
N ALA A 263 17.84 -20.35 -12.68
CA ALA A 263 17.36 -21.07 -13.86
C ALA A 263 16.19 -20.28 -14.42
#